data_AF-A0A3M2YKR2-F1
#
_entry.id   AF-A0A3M2YKR2-F1
#
_cell.length_a   1.000
_cell.length_b   1.000
_cell.length_c   1.000
_cell.angle_alpha   90.00
_cell.angle_beta   90.00
_cell.angle_gamma   90.00
#
_symmetry.space_group_name_H-M   'P 1'
#
loop_
_entity.id
_entity.type
_entity.pdbx_description
1 polymer ?
#
loop_
_entity_poly.entity_id
_entity_poly.type
_entity_poly.pdbx_seq_one_letter_code
_entity_poly.pdbx_strand_id
1 'polypeptide(L)'
;EMARKLEGIVRNVGKHAGGVVIAPTKLTDFSPIYCDEAGDGLVTQFDKDDVEAAGLVKFDFLGLRTLTIIDWALKTINRDRA
;
A
#
# COMPACT_ATOMS: atom_id res chain seq x y z
N GLU A 1 20.20 -13.82 24.31
CA GLU A 1 19.36 -15.02 24.08
C GLU A 1 17.90 -14.67 23.77
N MET A 2 17.22 -13.86 24.60
CA MET A 2 15.81 -13.50 24.40
C MET A 2 15.53 -12.78 23.06
N ALA A 3 16.44 -11.88 22.62
CA ALA A 3 16.29 -11.16 21.36
C ALA A 3 16.19 -12.11 20.14
N ARG A 4 16.96 -13.21 20.11
CA ARG A 4 16.88 -14.22 19.04
C ARG A 4 15.55 -14.97 19.03
N LYS A 5 14.88 -15.07 20.17
CA LYS A 5 13.55 -15.71 20.27
C LYS A 5 12.43 -14.79 19.78
N LEU A 6 12.65 -13.47 19.75
CA LEU A 6 11.67 -12.46 19.36
C LEU A 6 11.90 -11.89 17.95
N GLU A 7 13.03 -12.21 17.33
CA GLU A 7 13.37 -11.79 15.97
C GLU A 7 12.35 -12.34 14.96
N GLY A 8 11.79 -11.46 14.13
CA GLY A 8 10.81 -11.83 13.10
C GLY A 8 9.35 -11.93 13.55
N ILE A 9 9.05 -11.76 14.84
CA ILE A 9 7.66 -11.77 15.32
C ILE A 9 6.95 -10.47 14.94
N VAL A 10 5.75 -10.59 14.37
CA VAL A 10 4.87 -9.45 14.06
C VAL A 10 4.41 -8.79 15.36
N ARG A 11 4.73 -7.51 15.53
CA ARG A 11 4.38 -6.76 16.74
C ARG A 11 3.02 -6.07 16.65
N ASN A 12 2.81 -5.27 15.60
CA ASN A 12 1.65 -4.40 15.41
C ASN A 12 1.29 -4.27 13.92
N VAL A 13 0.11 -3.73 13.63
CA VAL A 13 -0.29 -3.30 12.28
C VAL A 13 0.55 -2.10 11.81
N GLY A 14 0.89 -2.08 10.52
CA GLY A 14 1.67 -1.01 9.90
C GLY A 14 0.92 0.32 9.88
N LYS A 15 1.62 1.43 10.14
CA LYS A 15 1.02 2.78 10.17
C LYS A 15 0.59 3.31 8.79
N HIS A 16 1.24 2.83 7.72
CA HIS A 16 0.93 3.24 6.35
C HIS A 16 0.56 1.99 5.55
N ALA A 17 -0.49 2.09 4.73
CA ALA A 17 -0.85 1.05 3.78
C ALA A 17 0.31 0.83 2.79
N GLY A 18 0.55 -0.43 2.42
CA GLY A 18 1.57 -0.80 1.42
C GLY A 18 1.15 -0.53 -0.02
N GLY A 19 -0.15 -0.36 -0.26
CA GLY A 19 -0.72 -0.16 -1.58
C GLY A 19 -2.25 -0.02 -1.53
N VAL A 20 -2.86 0.01 -2.72
CA VAL A 20 -4.31 0.02 -2.92
C VAL A 20 -4.72 -1.30 -3.54
N VAL A 21 -5.83 -1.87 -3.07
CA VAL A 21 -6.43 -3.09 -3.61
C VAL A 21 -7.79 -2.79 -4.24
N ILE A 22 -8.12 -3.50 -5.31
CA ILE A 22 -9.38 -3.35 -6.05
C ILE A 22 -10.07 -4.71 -6.15
N ALA A 23 -11.32 -4.75 -5.67
CA ALA A 23 -12.20 -5.92 -5.75
C ALA A 23 -13.32 -5.67 -6.78
N PRO A 24 -13.84 -6.72 -7.44
CA PRO A 24 -15.00 -6.61 -8.33
C PRO A 24 -16.31 -6.37 -7.59
N THR A 25 -16.39 -6.70 -6.30
CA THR A 25 -17.52 -6.43 -5.39
C THR A 25 -17.01 -5.80 -4.09
N LYS A 26 -17.71 -5.97 -2.96
CA LYS A 26 -17.28 -5.38 -1.69
C LYS A 26 -15.98 -6.03 -1.23
N LEU A 27 -15.05 -5.25 -0.67
CA LEU A 27 -13.78 -5.79 -0.14
C LEU A 27 -13.99 -6.88 0.92
N THR A 28 -15.06 -6.76 1.72
CA THR A 28 -15.45 -7.74 2.75
C THR A 28 -15.86 -9.09 2.20
N ASP A 29 -16.13 -9.21 0.90
CA ASP A 29 -16.42 -10.48 0.24
C ASP A 29 -15.12 -11.31 0.04
N PHE A 30 -13.95 -10.66 0.12
CA PHE A 30 -12.63 -11.25 -0.14
C PHE A 30 -11.71 -11.24 1.09
N SER A 31 -11.73 -10.17 1.90
CA SER A 31 -10.88 -10.03 3.09
C SER A 31 -11.61 -9.29 4.20
N PRO A 32 -11.42 -9.69 5.47
CA PRO A 32 -11.71 -8.82 6.61
C PRO A 32 -10.92 -7.51 6.50
N ILE A 33 -11.48 -6.45 7.10
CA ILE A 33 -10.89 -5.12 7.13
C ILE A 33 -10.43 -4.76 8.55
N TYR A 34 -9.36 -3.99 8.64
CA TYR A 34 -8.89 -3.32 9.85
C TYR A 34 -9.11 -1.82 9.70
N CYS A 35 -9.47 -1.16 10.79
CA CYS A 35 -9.55 0.28 10.91
C CYS A 35 -8.91 0.72 12.23
N ASP A 36 -8.56 1.99 12.31
CA ASP A 36 -8.10 2.59 13.55
C ASP A 36 -9.25 2.73 14.57
N GLU A 37 -8.92 3.20 15.78
CA GLU A 37 -9.90 3.36 16.87
C GLU A 37 -11.04 4.35 16.53
N ALA A 38 -10.80 5.28 15.59
CA ALA A 38 -11.81 6.22 15.10
C ALA A 38 -12.65 5.65 13.95
N GLY A 39 -12.30 4.48 13.42
CA GLY A 39 -12.92 3.85 12.27
C GLY A 39 -12.36 4.30 10.92
N ASP A 40 -11.30 5.11 10.92
CA ASP A 40 -10.58 5.56 9.74
C ASP A 40 -9.42 4.59 9.38
N GLY A 41 -8.70 4.89 8.30
CA GLY A 41 -7.51 4.12 7.93
C GLY A 41 -7.81 2.67 7.53
N LEU A 42 -8.86 2.48 6.72
CA LEU A 42 -9.34 1.17 6.29
C LEU A 42 -8.28 0.44 5.46
N VAL A 43 -7.85 -0.73 5.95
CA VAL A 43 -6.87 -1.61 5.28
C VAL A 43 -7.35 -3.07 5.31
N THR A 44 -6.89 -3.88 4.37
CA THR A 44 -7.12 -5.33 4.42
C THR A 44 -6.33 -5.95 5.57
N GLN A 45 -6.90 -6.96 6.22
CA GLN A 45 -6.15 -7.74 7.22
C GLN A 45 -5.15 -8.71 6.59
N PHE A 46 -5.37 -9.08 5.32
CA PHE A 46 -4.38 -9.79 4.52
C PHE A 46 -3.23 -8.88 4.13
N ASP A 47 -2.02 -9.43 4.19
CA ASP A 47 -0.81 -8.75 3.77
C ASP A 47 -0.69 -8.73 2.23
N LYS A 48 0.48 -8.28 1.74
CA LYS A 48 0.71 -8.07 0.31
C LYS A 48 0.49 -9.34 -0.52
N ASP A 49 1.01 -10.47 -0.05
CA ASP A 49 1.05 -11.71 -0.83
C ASP A 49 -0.28 -12.45 -0.68
N ASP A 50 -0.87 -12.40 0.52
CA ASP A 50 -2.17 -13.00 0.82
C ASP A 50 -3.32 -12.34 0.04
N VAL A 51 -3.28 -11.00 -0.15
CA VAL A 51 -4.34 -10.29 -0.87
C VAL A 51 -4.34 -10.59 -2.37
N GLU A 52 -3.16 -10.83 -2.95
CA GLU A 52 -3.00 -11.22 -4.35
C GLU A 52 -3.45 -12.68 -4.54
N ALA A 53 -3.09 -13.57 -3.61
CA ALA A 53 -3.57 -14.95 -3.59
C ALA A 53 -5.10 -15.06 -3.43
N ALA A 54 -5.71 -14.12 -2.70
CA ALA A 54 -7.17 -13.98 -2.60
C ALA A 54 -7.85 -13.51 -3.91
N GLY A 55 -7.06 -13.21 -4.95
CA GLY A 55 -7.56 -12.83 -6.27
C GLY A 55 -7.84 -11.34 -6.44
N LEU A 56 -7.33 -10.49 -5.55
CA LEU A 56 -7.49 -9.04 -5.66
C LEU A 56 -6.35 -8.41 -6.47
N VAL A 57 -6.70 -7.43 -7.31
CA VAL A 57 -5.71 -6.63 -8.03
C VAL A 57 -5.14 -5.59 -7.09
N LYS A 58 -3.81 -5.46 -7.05
CA LYS A 58 -3.08 -4.55 -6.15
C LYS A 58 -2.16 -3.58 -6.89
N PHE A 59 -2.06 -2.36 -6.35
CA PHE A 59 -1.10 -1.34 -6.77
C PHE A 59 -0.27 -0.92 -5.55
N ASP A 60 1.05 -1.14 -5.59
CA ASP A 60 1.94 -0.77 -4.49
C ASP A 60 2.25 0.72 -4.47
N PHE A 61 2.36 1.30 -3.28
CA PHE A 61 2.95 2.61 -3.12
C PHE A 61 4.47 2.50 -3.16
N LEU A 62 5.08 3.25 -4.08
CA LEU A 62 6.52 3.40 -4.15
C LEU A 62 6.89 4.88 -4.01
N GLY A 63 7.66 5.22 -2.98
CA GLY A 63 8.07 6.60 -2.68
C GLY A 63 9.18 7.16 -3.59
N LEU A 64 9.43 6.56 -4.74
CA LEU A 64 10.50 6.99 -5.64
C LEU A 64 10.09 8.24 -6.42
N ARG A 65 10.91 9.29 -6.36
CA ARG A 65 10.61 10.59 -6.98
C ARG A 65 11.01 10.71 -8.45
N THR A 66 11.56 9.67 -9.06
CA THR A 66 12.11 9.72 -10.42
C THR A 66 11.06 10.16 -11.45
N LEU A 67 9.86 9.58 -11.42
CA LEU A 67 8.79 9.99 -12.33
C LEU A 67 8.30 11.41 -12.08
N THR A 68 8.29 11.88 -10.82
CA THR A 68 8.00 13.28 -10.47
C THR A 68 9.03 14.22 -11.07
N ILE A 69 10.31 13.87 -11.01
CA ILE A 69 11.40 14.67 -11.61
C ILE A 69 11.26 14.72 -13.13
N ILE A 70 10.95 13.60 -13.77
CA ILE A 70 10.73 13.53 -15.22
C ILE A 70 9.52 14.40 -15.63
N ASP A 71 8.42 14.33 -14.89
CA ASP A 71 7.23 15.16 -15.13
C ASP A 71 7.56 16.66 -15.05
N TRP A 72 8.34 17.08 -14.06
CA TRP A 72 8.78 18.47 -13.94
C TRP A 72 9.70 18.91 -15.09
N ALA A 73 10.60 18.03 -15.53
CA ALA A 73 11.46 18.29 -16.68
C ALA A 73 10.63 18.48 -17.96
N LEU A 74 9.68 17.58 -18.23
CA LEU A 74 8.80 17.67 -19.39
C LEU A 74 7.95 18.93 -19.37
N LYS A 75 7.36 19.29 -18.22
CA LYS A 75 6.58 20.53 -18.06
C LYS A 75 7.40 21.79 -18.34
N THR A 76 8.64 21.84 -17.84
CA THR A 76 9.56 22.95 -18.09
C THR A 76 9.87 23.09 -19.57
N ILE A 77 10.29 21.99 -20.21
CA ILE A 77 10.66 21.97 -21.64
C ILE A 77 9.49 22.36 -22.54
N ASN A 78 8.29 21.84 -22.26
CA ASN A 78 7.12 22.11 -23.09
C ASN A 78 6.58 23.53 -22.93
N ARG A 79 6.76 24.16 -21.75
CA ARG A 79 6.45 25.57 -21.55
C ARG A 79 7.36 26.48 -22.37
N ASP A 80 8.65 26.17 -22.43
CA ASP A 80 9.63 27.00 -23.13
C ASP A 80 9.56 26.85 -24.67
N ARG A 81 8.85 25.84 -25.17
CA ARG A 81 8.59 25.59 -26.60
C ARG A 81 7.31 26.25 -27.14
N ALA A 82 6.41 26.67 -26.26
CA ALA A 82 5.14 27.32 -26.59
C ALA A 82 5.33 28.84 -26.71
#